data_AF-A0A1V3FTD2-F1
#
_entry.id   AF-A0A1V3FTD2-F1
#
_cell.length_a   1.000
_cell.length_b   1.000
_cell.length_c   1.000
_cell.angle_alpha   90.00
_cell.angle_beta   90.00
_cell.angle_gamma   90.00
#
_symmetry.space_group_name_H-M   'P 1'
#
loop_
_entity.id
_entity.type
_entity.pdbx_description
1 polymer ?
#
loop_
_entity_poly.entity_id
_entity_poly.type
_entity_poly.pdbx_seq_one_letter_code
_entity_poly.pdbx_strand_id
1 'polypeptide(L)'
;MSEKRKPSGFLLKQRAFLKLYLITLTEQERLYGLKLLDVLREEFQPFGYRPNHSEVYKALHDLIEDGILEQVKKKKEGMKYQEVVYYRFTEEGYKKAQLYKRQLKTELDRCEALIRKAIKDNFS
;
A
#
# COMPACT_ATOMS: atom_id res chain seq x y z
N MET A 1 -4.12 6.50 31.96
CA MET A 1 -3.28 7.05 30.88
C MET A 1 -2.62 5.88 30.19
N SER A 2 -3.11 5.45 29.03
CA SER A 2 -2.52 4.31 28.30
C SER A 2 -1.21 4.77 27.67
N GLU A 3 -0.08 4.22 28.12
CA GLU A 3 1.20 4.39 27.45
C GLU A 3 1.05 4.03 25.97
N LYS A 4 1.28 5.01 25.09
CA LYS A 4 1.43 4.74 23.66
C LYS A 4 2.62 3.80 23.52
N ARG A 5 2.37 2.51 23.27
CA ARG A 5 3.43 1.52 23.01
C ARG A 5 4.39 2.09 21.98
N LYS A 6 5.66 2.27 22.36
CA LYS A 6 6.70 2.66 21.43
C LYS A 6 6.89 1.53 20.41
N PRO A 7 6.92 1.84 19.10
CA PRO A 7 7.18 0.83 18.08
C PRO A 7 8.56 0.21 18.28
N SER A 8 8.61 -1.09 18.55
CA SER A 8 9.85 -1.87 18.81
C SER A 8 10.26 -2.77 17.65
N GLY A 9 9.63 -2.62 16.47
CA GLY A 9 9.92 -3.42 15.29
C GLY A 9 11.26 -3.05 14.63
N PHE A 10 11.78 -3.94 13.78
CA PHE A 10 12.94 -3.64 12.94
C PHE A 10 12.54 -2.68 11.80
N LEU A 11 12.39 -3.18 10.58
CA LEU A 11 11.89 -2.42 9.43
C LEU A 11 10.39 -2.66 9.20
N LEU A 12 9.85 -1.93 8.24
CA LEU A 12 8.48 -2.07 7.76
C LEU A 12 8.24 -3.45 7.13
N LYS A 13 7.10 -4.06 7.44
CA LYS A 13 6.64 -5.27 6.73
C LYS A 13 6.27 -4.92 5.29
N GLN A 14 6.62 -5.79 4.33
CA GLN A 14 6.29 -5.63 2.91
C GLN A 14 4.81 -5.30 2.68
N ARG A 15 3.90 -5.98 3.37
CA ARG A 15 2.45 -5.75 3.22
C ARG A 15 2.04 -4.32 3.59
N ALA A 16 2.63 -3.76 4.64
CA ALA A 16 2.33 -2.41 5.07
C ALA A 16 2.84 -1.36 4.06
N PHE A 17 4.00 -1.63 3.45
CA PHE A 17 4.50 -0.83 2.32
C PHE A 17 3.53 -0.86 1.15
N LEU A 18 3.07 -2.05 0.74
CA LEU A 18 2.13 -2.20 -0.37
C LEU A 18 0.80 -1.49 -0.09
N LYS A 19 0.25 -1.59 1.12
CA LYS A 19 -0.97 -0.87 1.52
C LYS A 19 -0.85 0.64 1.29
N LEU A 20 0.29 1.26 1.61
CA LEU A 20 0.52 2.69 1.39
C LEU A 20 0.40 3.08 -0.09
N TYR A 21 1.05 2.32 -0.97
CA TYR A 21 1.02 2.59 -2.40
C TYR A 21 -0.35 2.29 -3.01
N LEU A 22 -1.03 1.23 -2.55
CA LEU A 22 -2.40 0.94 -2.95
C LEU A 22 -3.36 2.08 -2.61
N ILE A 23 -3.26 2.64 -1.40
CA ILE A 23 -4.03 3.83 -1.01
C ILE A 23 -3.70 5.00 -1.95
N THR A 24 -2.42 5.26 -2.19
CA THR A 24 -1.98 6.39 -3.04
C THR A 24 -2.45 6.25 -4.48
N LEU A 25 -2.37 5.05 -5.06
CA LEU A 25 -2.88 4.78 -6.39
C LEU A 25 -4.41 4.89 -6.46
N THR A 26 -5.12 4.58 -5.36
CA THR A 26 -6.58 4.82 -5.25
C THR A 26 -6.88 6.31 -5.31
N GLU A 27 -6.13 7.14 -4.58
CA GLU A 27 -6.29 8.61 -4.58
C GLU A 27 -6.09 9.22 -5.98
N GLN A 28 -5.22 8.62 -6.80
CA GLN A 28 -4.91 9.09 -8.15
C GLN A 28 -5.89 8.57 -9.22
N GLU A 29 -6.94 7.85 -8.83
CA GLU A 29 -7.89 7.18 -9.73
C GLU A 29 -7.22 6.19 -10.70
N ARG A 30 -6.03 5.69 -10.37
CA ARG A 30 -5.23 4.81 -11.25
C ARG A 30 -5.54 3.32 -11.07
N LEU A 31 -6.51 2.96 -10.22
CA LEU A 31 -6.77 1.56 -9.86
C LEU A 31 -7.72 0.84 -10.81
N TYR A 32 -7.16 0.36 -11.92
CA TYR A 32 -7.79 -0.67 -12.75
C TYR A 32 -7.15 -2.03 -12.47
N GLY A 33 -7.84 -2.91 -11.72
CA GLY A 33 -7.52 -4.31 -11.42
C GLY A 33 -6.13 -4.81 -11.85
N LEU A 34 -6.09 -5.66 -12.88
CA LEU A 34 -4.88 -6.35 -13.41
C LEU A 34 -3.68 -5.41 -13.70
N LYS A 35 -3.89 -4.12 -13.95
CA LYS A 35 -2.80 -3.16 -14.19
C LYS A 35 -2.07 -2.73 -12.92
N LEU A 36 -2.69 -2.86 -11.75
CA LEU A 36 -2.10 -2.41 -10.49
C LEU A 36 -0.75 -3.08 -10.23
N LEU A 37 -0.71 -4.41 -10.36
CA LEU A 37 0.50 -5.19 -10.14
C LEU A 37 1.61 -4.79 -11.12
N ASP A 38 1.25 -4.54 -12.37
CA ASP A 38 2.21 -4.13 -13.40
C ASP A 38 2.76 -2.72 -13.11
N VAL A 39 1.90 -1.76 -12.74
CA VAL A 39 2.31 -0.41 -12.31
C VAL A 39 3.28 -0.49 -11.13
N LEU A 40 2.96 -1.24 -10.08
CA LEU A 40 3.85 -1.36 -8.93
C LEU A 40 5.19 -2.02 -9.31
N ARG A 41 5.18 -3.01 -10.21
CA ARG A 41 6.42 -3.65 -10.67
C ARG A 41 7.28 -2.69 -11.49
N GLU A 42 6.68 -1.89 -12.35
CA GLU A 42 7.37 -0.88 -13.15
C GLU A 42 7.95 0.22 -12.25
N GLU A 43 7.17 0.76 -11.30
CA GLU A 43 7.62 1.81 -10.38
C GLU A 43 8.80 1.39 -9.51
N PHE A 44 8.84 0.13 -9.08
CA PHE A 44 9.87 -0.36 -8.17
C PHE A 44 11.03 -1.11 -8.82
N GLN A 45 10.96 -1.37 -10.13
CA GLN A 45 12.03 -2.02 -10.88
C GLN A 45 13.39 -1.31 -10.71
N PRO A 46 13.50 0.03 -10.73
CA PRO A 46 14.78 0.72 -10.55
C PRO A 46 15.43 0.47 -9.18
N PHE A 47 14.64 0.11 -8.17
CA PHE A 47 15.11 -0.18 -6.81
C PHE A 47 15.35 -1.68 -6.57
N GLY A 48 15.22 -2.53 -7.60
CA GLY A 48 15.38 -3.97 -7.49
C GLY A 48 14.24 -4.68 -6.75
N TYR A 49 13.13 -4.00 -6.49
CA TYR A 49 11.97 -4.58 -5.80
C TYR A 49 10.88 -4.97 -6.80
N ARG A 50 10.41 -6.22 -6.72
CA ARG A 50 9.36 -6.75 -7.58
C ARG A 50 8.25 -7.40 -6.73
N PRO A 51 7.11 -6.72 -6.51
CA PRO A 51 6.02 -7.32 -5.76
C PRO A 51 5.43 -8.53 -6.49
N ASN A 52 5.06 -9.54 -5.71
CA ASN A 52 4.35 -10.71 -6.22
C ASN A 52 2.84 -10.51 -6.13
N HIS A 53 2.11 -11.28 -6.94
CA HIS A 53 0.65 -11.18 -7.03
C HIS A 53 -0.02 -11.46 -5.68
N SER A 54 0.41 -12.52 -4.98
CA SER A 54 -0.16 -12.90 -3.68
C SER A 54 -0.10 -11.79 -2.63
N GLU A 55 1.03 -11.11 -2.47
CA GLU A 55 1.20 -10.06 -1.46
C GLU A 55 0.43 -8.78 -1.80
N VAL A 56 0.30 -8.44 -3.09
CA VAL A 56 -0.53 -7.31 -3.51
C VAL A 56 -2.01 -7.60 -3.24
N TYR A 57 -2.48 -8.82 -3.53
CA TYR A 57 -3.88 -9.19 -3.26
C TYR A 57 -4.18 -9.31 -1.77
N LYS A 58 -3.25 -9.81 -0.95
CA LYS A 58 -3.41 -9.78 0.50
C LYS A 58 -3.47 -8.35 1.02
N ALA A 59 -2.60 -7.46 0.54
CA ALA A 59 -2.64 -6.05 0.94
C ALA A 59 -3.97 -5.37 0.55
N LEU A 60 -4.50 -5.66 -0.64
CA LEU A 60 -5.83 -5.20 -1.07
C LEU A 60 -6.94 -5.76 -0.18
N HIS A 61 -6.90 -7.05 0.13
CA HIS A 61 -7.90 -7.69 0.96
C HIS A 61 -7.93 -7.09 2.35
N ASP A 62 -6.77 -6.93 2.98
CA ASP A 62 -6.67 -6.28 4.28
C ASP A 62 -7.23 -4.84 4.24
N LEU A 63 -6.99 -4.07 3.17
CA LEU A 63 -7.54 -2.71 3.03
C LEU A 63 -9.08 -2.70 2.90
N ILE A 64 -9.66 -3.77 2.35
CA ILE A 64 -11.10 -3.96 2.27
C ILE A 64 -11.66 -4.35 3.64
N GLU A 65 -11.01 -5.29 4.34
CA GLU A 65 -11.38 -5.69 5.70
C GLU A 65 -11.29 -4.53 6.69
N ASP A 66 -10.27 -3.66 6.55
CA ASP A 66 -10.12 -2.43 7.34
C ASP A 66 -11.22 -1.38 7.02
N GLY A 67 -12.04 -1.64 5.99
CA GLY A 67 -13.09 -0.75 5.50
C GLY A 67 -12.53 0.52 4.87
N ILE A 68 -11.29 0.49 4.37
CA ILE A 68 -10.65 1.60 3.66
C ILE A 68 -11.10 1.60 2.20
N LEU A 69 -11.04 0.44 1.56
CA LEU A 69 -11.42 0.27 0.16
C LEU A 69 -12.67 -0.61 0.03
N GLU A 70 -13.38 -0.43 -1.06
CA GLU A 70 -14.37 -1.39 -1.53
C GLU A 70 -14.08 -1.77 -2.98
N GLN A 71 -14.44 -3.02 -3.30
CA GLN A 71 -14.35 -3.55 -4.64
C GLN A 71 -15.63 -3.23 -5.42
N VAL A 72 -15.47 -2.72 -6.63
CA VAL A 72 -16.60 -2.46 -7.52
C VAL A 72 -16.33 -3.11 -8.88
N LYS A 73 -17.39 -3.67 -9.47
CA LYS A 73 -17.32 -4.34 -10.77
C LYS A 73 -17.90 -3.43 -11.84
N LYS A 74 -17.12 -3.10 -12.87
CA LYS A 74 -17.59 -2.39 -14.06
C LYS A 74 -17.59 -3.33 -15.25
N LYS A 75 -18.68 -3.31 -16.02
CA LYS A 75 -18.68 -3.90 -17.36
C LYS A 75 -17.89 -2.97 -18.29
N LYS A 76 -16.96 -3.53 -19.05
CA LYS A 76 -16.23 -2.77 -20.07
C LYS A 76 -17.16 -2.57 -21.27
N GLU A 77 -17.44 -1.31 -21.64
CA GLU A 77 -18.22 -1.03 -22.85
C GLU A 77 -17.51 -1.61 -24.08
N GLY A 78 -18.26 -2.30 -24.93
CA GLY A 78 -17.74 -2.89 -26.18
C GLY A 78 -17.18 -4.32 -26.09
N MET A 79 -16.99 -4.90 -24.90
CA MET A 79 -16.64 -6.32 -24.75
C MET A 79 -17.71 -7.04 -23.93
N LYS A 80 -18.59 -7.80 -24.61
CA LYS A 80 -19.42 -8.80 -23.92
C LYS A 80 -18.44 -9.74 -23.18
N TYR A 81 -18.67 -9.95 -21.88
CA TYR A 81 -17.97 -10.91 -21.01
C TYR A 81 -16.70 -10.49 -20.24
N GLN A 82 -16.19 -9.25 -20.33
CA GLN A 82 -15.10 -8.79 -19.44
C GLN A 82 -15.62 -7.88 -18.32
N GLU A 83 -15.74 -8.43 -17.10
CA GLU A 83 -15.90 -7.65 -15.87
C GLU A 83 -14.52 -7.14 -15.41
N VAL A 84 -14.38 -5.82 -15.26
CA VAL A 84 -13.18 -5.21 -14.70
C VAL A 84 -13.45 -4.86 -13.25
N VAL A 85 -12.58 -5.34 -12.38
CA VAL A 85 -12.57 -5.00 -10.95
C VAL A 85 -11.83 -3.68 -10.76
N TYR A 86 -12.48 -2.72 -10.10
CA TYR A 86 -11.86 -1.48 -9.63
C TYR A 86 -12.03 -1.32 -8.13
N TYR A 87 -11.15 -0.52 -7.54
CA TYR A 87 -11.16 -0.23 -6.11
C TYR A 87 -11.39 1.27 -5.91
N ARG A 88 -12.23 1.61 -4.94
CA ARG A 88 -12.46 3.00 -4.52
C ARG A 88 -12.51 3.07 -3.00
N PHE A 89 -12.37 4.27 -2.45
CA PHE A 89 -12.60 4.48 -1.03
C PHE A 89 -14.07 4.23 -0.68
N THR A 90 -14.30 3.63 0.48
CA THR A 90 -15.61 3.64 1.14
C THR A 90 -15.93 5.07 1.64
N GLU A 91 -17.15 5.29 2.12
CA GLU A 91 -17.58 6.59 2.66
C GLU A 91 -16.64 7.13 3.75
N GLU A 92 -16.24 6.27 4.70
CA GLU A 92 -15.26 6.64 5.74
C GLU A 92 -13.81 6.28 5.36
N GLY A 93 -13.63 5.58 4.25
CA GLY A 93 -12.39 4.92 3.88
C GLY A 93 -11.26 5.90 3.62
N TYR A 94 -11.57 7.06 3.02
CA TYR A 94 -10.58 8.10 2.78
C TYR A 94 -9.97 8.63 4.10
N LYS A 95 -10.79 8.85 5.12
CA LYS A 95 -10.32 9.30 6.45
C LYS A 95 -9.44 8.26 7.12
N LYS A 96 -9.83 6.97 7.05
CA LYS A 96 -9.03 5.85 7.55
C LYS A 96 -7.70 5.72 6.79
N ALA A 97 -7.70 5.89 5.48
CA ALA A 97 -6.50 5.93 4.64
C ALA A 97 -5.54 7.05 5.07
N GLN A 98 -6.03 8.27 5.31
CA GLN A 98 -5.18 9.35 5.78
C GLN A 98 -4.57 9.06 7.16
N LEU A 99 -5.34 8.44 8.07
CA LEU A 99 -4.81 7.99 9.35
C LEU A 99 -3.70 6.94 9.16
N TYR A 100 -3.94 5.95 8.30
CA TYR A 100 -2.96 4.93 7.95
C TYR A 100 -1.67 5.55 7.39
N LYS A 101 -1.77 6.47 6.43
CA LYS A 101 -0.62 7.19 5.84
C LYS A 101 0.20 7.94 6.90
N ARG A 102 -0.47 8.63 7.85
CA ARG A 102 0.21 9.35 8.95
C ARG A 102 0.96 8.41 9.88
N GLN A 103 0.34 7.29 10.25
CA GLN A 103 0.97 6.26 11.08
C GLN A 103 2.18 5.66 10.34
N LEU A 104 2.02 5.32 9.06
CA LEU A 104 3.09 4.73 8.28
C LEU A 104 4.25 5.69 8.00
N LYS A 105 3.99 6.99 7.86
CA LYS A 105 5.05 8.00 7.76
C LYS A 105 5.97 7.96 8.97
N THR A 106 5.40 7.87 10.17
CA THR A 106 6.18 7.75 11.41
C THR A 106 7.06 6.49 11.41
N GLU A 107 6.54 5.37 10.93
CA GLU A 107 7.30 4.13 10.80
C GLU A 107 8.37 4.19 9.72
N LEU A 108 8.09 4.81 8.57
CA LEU A 108 9.06 5.01 7.50
C LEU A 108 10.24 5.88 7.95
N ASP A 109 9.97 6.97 8.68
CA ASP A 109 11.00 7.84 9.24
C ASP A 109 11.92 7.09 10.22
N ARG A 110 11.32 6.22 11.05
CA ARG A 110 12.06 5.36 11.95
C ARG A 110 12.92 4.33 11.19
N CYS A 111 12.38 3.71 10.15
CA CYS A 111 13.11 2.77 9.30
C CYS A 111 14.29 3.45 8.59
N GLU A 112 14.09 4.64 8.06
CA GLU A 112 15.12 5.44 7.42
C GLU A 112 16.25 5.78 8.41
N ALA A 113 15.91 6.23 9.62
CA ALA A 113 16.90 6.52 10.66
C ALA A 113 17.73 5.29 11.05
N LEU A 114 17.10 4.11 11.16
CA LEU A 114 17.80 2.86 11.44
C LEU A 114 18.78 2.49 10.32
N ILE A 115 18.37 2.58 9.05
CA ILE A 115 19.24 2.28 7.90
C ILE A 115 20.39 3.29 7.83
N ARG A 116 20.11 4.58 7.96
CA ARG A 116 21.14 5.64 7.98
C ARG A 116 22.16 5.40 9.09
N LYS A 117 21.72 5.01 10.29
CA LYS A 117 22.63 4.66 11.38
C LYS A 117 23.52 3.47 11.02
N ALA A 118 22.96 2.39 10.49
CA ALA A 118 23.73 1.21 10.09
C ALA A 118 24.79 1.54 9.02
N ILE A 119 24.45 2.38 8.05
CA ILE A 119 25.41 2.85 7.03
C ILE A 119 26.55 3.63 7.69
N LYS A 120 26.21 4.60 8.54
CA LYS A 120 27.18 5.46 9.21
C LYS A 120 28.15 4.67 10.10
N ASP A 121 27.63 3.75 10.90
CA ASP A 121 28.46 3.05 11.90
C ASP A 121 29.44 2.03 11.28
N ASN A 122 29.19 1.57 10.04
CA ASN A 122 29.93 0.46 9.44
C ASN A 122 30.69 0.82 8.16
N PHE A 123 30.36 1.95 7.52
CA PHE A 123 30.90 2.32 6.21
C PHE A 123 31.26 3.81 6.08
N SER A 124 31.15 4.61 7.15
CA SER A 124 31.54 6.03 7.17
C SER A 124 32.67 6.30 8.14
#